data_AF-A0A9P6S788-F1
#
_entry.id   AF-A0A9P6S788-F1
#
_cell.length_a   1.000
_cell.length_b   1.000
_cell.length_c   1.000
_cell.angle_alpha   90.00
_cell.angle_beta   90.00
_cell.angle_gamma   90.00
#
_symmetry.space_group_name_H-M   'P 1'
#
loop_
_entity.id
_entity.type
_entity.pdbx_description
1 polymer ?
#
loop_
_entity_poly.entity_id
_entity_poly.type
_entity_poly.pdbx_seq_one_letter_code
_entity_poly.pdbx_strand_id
1 'polypeptide(L)'
;MDTPKEHQHGEPEATTRDTADPSYTPGIPNEMSSMVSLLANSVNGMQGSLGNAYQSMANQVMQSMEMTQTMSKMMDMFLVSSLNICSRIERDDSTDKPILTLVTENKSQFPLLGISGTLRIGNDDNPERKFNPSTAALATVVSKTYTMTKRGRATEPQELKQCIYQQAGSAETEESQPSLDVLLPGMKCVEVFELSLERFDEWVILVEARFKSPGSGEVLSKRHECCVYLMDLCSIKWLEVDGKEAPTGGLSHNSRMMTGPLRQILKVPATEGVSIGMRFSLHPFKSDNVIQGRVCHISEDKQETSLSLWSESGDSAVPIVLERVAIELGILGSSTTL
;
A
#
# COMPACT_ATOMS: atom_id res chain seq x y z
N MET A 1 -49.99 -28.27 39.17
CA MET A 1 -50.79 -29.36 39.73
C MET A 1 -50.39 -30.61 38.98
N ASP A 2 -49.78 -31.64 39.55
CA ASP A 2 -49.49 -31.93 40.94
C ASP A 2 -48.30 -32.90 41.01
N THR A 3 -47.47 -32.65 42.01
CA THR A 3 -46.59 -33.56 42.77
C THR A 3 -47.32 -34.83 43.26
N PRO A 4 -46.70 -35.69 44.09
CA PRO A 4 -45.38 -36.34 44.09
C PRO A 4 -45.57 -37.86 44.35
N LYS A 5 -44.50 -38.62 44.65
CA LYS A 5 -44.51 -39.51 45.84
C LYS A 5 -43.15 -40.13 46.14
N GLU A 6 -42.81 -39.99 47.41
CA GLU A 6 -41.71 -40.59 48.16
C GLU A 6 -42.30 -41.65 49.11
N HIS A 7 -41.39 -42.48 49.67
CA HIS A 7 -41.53 -43.25 50.93
C HIS A 7 -42.45 -44.48 50.94
N GLN A 8 -42.25 -45.48 51.79
CA GLN A 8 -41.13 -46.09 52.52
C GLN A 8 -41.79 -47.25 53.30
N HIS A 9 -41.08 -48.37 53.44
CA HIS A 9 -41.11 -49.33 54.57
C HIS A 9 -42.41 -49.97 55.10
N GLY A 10 -42.32 -51.28 55.37
CA GLY A 10 -43.24 -51.99 56.27
C GLY A 10 -43.24 -53.52 56.07
N GLU A 11 -42.42 -54.20 56.86
CA GLU A 11 -42.41 -55.62 57.31
C GLU A 11 -43.79 -56.20 57.78
N PRO A 12 -43.95 -57.43 58.35
CA PRO A 12 -42.99 -58.53 58.70
C PRO A 12 -43.50 -60.01 58.51
N GLU A 13 -42.66 -60.98 58.94
CA GLU A 13 -42.98 -62.27 59.63
C GLU A 13 -43.60 -63.46 58.83
N ALA A 14 -43.29 -64.76 59.04
CA ALA A 14 -42.53 -65.49 60.05
C ALA A 14 -42.20 -66.98 59.63
N THR A 15 -41.19 -67.55 60.31
CA THR A 15 -41.07 -68.93 60.87
C THR A 15 -40.69 -70.19 60.05
N THR A 16 -39.46 -70.70 60.35
CA THR A 16 -39.02 -72.10 60.68
C THR A 16 -39.20 -73.23 59.64
N ARG A 17 -38.26 -74.16 59.40
CA ARG A 17 -37.45 -74.97 60.34
C ARG A 17 -36.41 -75.84 59.58
N ASP A 18 -35.24 -76.03 60.20
CA ASP A 18 -34.27 -77.16 60.19
C ASP A 18 -34.04 -78.03 58.94
N THR A 19 -32.78 -78.07 58.46
CA THR A 19 -31.92 -79.27 58.57
C THR A 19 -30.44 -79.02 58.20
N ALA A 20 -29.56 -79.26 59.18
CA ALA A 20 -28.20 -79.82 59.12
C ALA A 20 -27.13 -79.29 58.11
N ASP A 21 -26.11 -78.64 58.68
CA ASP A 21 -24.71 -78.48 58.22
C ASP A 21 -23.94 -79.83 58.13
N PRO A 22 -22.64 -79.89 57.74
CA PRO A 22 -21.84 -79.05 56.84
C PRO A 22 -20.93 -79.88 55.87
N SER A 23 -20.35 -79.27 54.83
CA SER A 23 -18.92 -79.46 54.48
C SER A 23 -18.49 -78.66 53.23
N TYR A 24 -17.77 -77.59 53.51
CA TYR A 24 -16.54 -77.17 52.81
C TYR A 24 -16.49 -77.26 51.27
N THR A 25 -16.82 -76.14 50.63
CA THR A 25 -16.20 -75.71 49.36
C THR A 25 -15.25 -74.53 49.65
N PRO A 26 -14.00 -74.55 49.15
CA PRO A 26 -13.02 -73.51 49.45
C PRO A 26 -13.37 -72.22 48.71
N GLY A 27 -13.40 -71.12 49.47
CA GLY A 27 -13.60 -69.77 48.97
C GLY A 27 -12.49 -69.35 48.00
N ILE A 28 -12.90 -68.65 46.95
CA ILE A 28 -12.03 -67.73 46.22
C ILE A 28 -11.70 -66.61 47.22
N PRO A 29 -10.42 -66.29 47.47
CA PRO A 29 -10.05 -65.32 48.49
C PRO A 29 -10.52 -63.91 48.09
N ASN A 30 -11.15 -63.19 49.02
CA ASN A 30 -11.54 -61.77 48.91
C ASN A 30 -10.40 -60.85 48.43
N GLU A 31 -9.15 -61.28 48.58
CA GLU A 31 -7.94 -60.59 48.13
C GLU A 31 -7.77 -60.59 46.60
N MET A 32 -8.31 -61.58 45.90
CA MET A 32 -8.20 -61.67 44.44
C MET A 32 -9.21 -60.72 43.75
N SER A 33 -10.38 -60.51 44.35
CA SER A 33 -11.37 -59.52 43.91
C SER A 33 -10.88 -58.08 44.12
N SER A 34 -10.22 -57.80 45.26
CA SER A 34 -9.63 -56.49 45.54
C SER A 34 -8.41 -56.20 44.65
N MET A 35 -7.58 -57.21 44.33
CA MET A 35 -6.50 -57.07 43.34
C MET A 35 -7.03 -56.78 41.93
N VAL A 36 -8.09 -57.46 41.48
CA VAL A 36 -8.69 -57.24 40.15
C VAL A 36 -9.34 -55.86 40.06
N SER A 37 -9.98 -55.38 41.12
CA SER A 37 -10.55 -54.03 41.17
C SER A 37 -9.50 -52.93 41.32
N LEU A 38 -8.38 -53.18 42.00
CA LEU A 38 -7.20 -52.30 41.99
C LEU A 38 -6.53 -52.24 40.60
N LEU A 39 -6.41 -53.37 39.90
CA LEU A 39 -5.92 -53.42 38.53
C LEU A 39 -6.86 -52.70 37.56
N ALA A 40 -8.18 -52.88 37.69
CA ALA A 40 -9.17 -52.18 36.87
C ALA A 40 -9.15 -50.66 37.12
N ASN A 41 -9.04 -50.22 38.37
CA ASN A 41 -8.91 -48.80 38.72
C ASN A 41 -7.57 -48.21 38.25
N SER A 42 -6.49 -49.00 38.27
CA SER A 42 -5.18 -48.59 37.75
C SER A 42 -5.18 -48.49 36.22
N VAL A 43 -5.83 -49.42 35.52
CA VAL A 43 -6.00 -49.38 34.06
C VAL A 43 -6.91 -48.21 33.63
N ASN A 44 -8.00 -47.96 34.34
CA ASN A 44 -8.88 -46.81 34.09
C ASN A 44 -8.16 -45.48 34.39
N GLY A 45 -7.35 -45.43 35.45
CA GLY A 45 -6.51 -44.27 35.76
C GLY A 45 -5.40 -44.03 34.73
N MET A 46 -4.80 -45.09 34.20
CA MET A 46 -3.81 -45.02 33.12
C MET A 46 -4.44 -44.60 31.78
N GLN A 47 -5.65 -45.10 31.46
CA GLN A 47 -6.38 -44.67 30.26
C GLN A 47 -6.80 -43.20 30.35
N GLY A 48 -7.25 -42.73 31.52
CA GLY A 48 -7.53 -41.30 31.76
C GLY A 48 -6.27 -40.43 31.70
N SER A 49 -5.15 -40.90 32.24
CA SER A 49 -3.85 -40.22 32.18
C SER A 49 -3.31 -40.12 30.76
N LEU A 50 -3.38 -41.21 29.98
CA LEU A 50 -3.03 -41.21 28.55
C LEU A 50 -3.96 -40.29 27.76
N GLY A 51 -5.28 -40.34 27.98
CA GLY A 51 -6.24 -39.44 27.34
C GLY A 51 -5.95 -37.97 27.63
N ASN A 52 -5.64 -37.63 28.88
CA ASN A 52 -5.24 -36.27 29.28
C ASN A 52 -3.87 -35.86 28.70
N ALA A 53 -2.92 -36.79 28.61
CA ALA A 53 -1.62 -36.55 27.98
C ALA A 53 -1.76 -36.33 26.47
N TYR A 54 -2.59 -37.12 25.78
CA TYR A 54 -2.90 -36.92 24.36
C TYR A 54 -3.65 -35.61 24.13
N GLN A 55 -4.61 -35.26 24.98
CA GLN A 55 -5.31 -33.98 24.89
C GLN A 55 -4.36 -32.81 25.17
N SER A 56 -3.44 -32.94 26.12
CA SER A 56 -2.43 -31.93 26.42
C SER A 56 -1.44 -31.78 25.26
N MET A 57 -0.97 -32.89 24.67
CA MET A 57 -0.13 -32.86 23.47
C MET A 57 -0.88 -32.25 22.28
N ALA A 58 -2.14 -32.60 22.07
CA ALA A 58 -2.97 -32.01 21.02
C ALA A 58 -3.13 -30.50 21.22
N ASN A 59 -3.39 -30.05 22.46
CA ASN A 59 -3.47 -28.63 22.80
C ASN A 59 -2.13 -27.91 22.62
N GLN A 60 -1.00 -28.53 22.99
CA GLN A 60 0.34 -27.97 22.79
C GLN A 60 0.70 -27.87 21.30
N VAL A 61 0.34 -28.88 20.49
CA VAL A 61 0.52 -28.84 19.04
C VAL A 61 -0.37 -27.76 18.42
N MET A 62 -1.62 -27.63 18.86
CA MET A 62 -2.54 -26.60 18.39
C MET A 62 -2.02 -25.20 18.72
N GLN A 63 -1.55 -24.97 19.95
CA GLN A 63 -0.95 -23.72 20.37
C GLN A 63 0.36 -23.42 19.60
N SER A 64 1.18 -24.43 19.33
CA SER A 64 2.40 -24.30 18.52
C SER A 64 2.07 -23.94 17.06
N MET A 65 1.02 -24.52 16.49
CA MET A 65 0.51 -24.17 15.17
C MET A 65 -0.02 -22.74 15.12
N GLU A 66 -0.80 -22.32 16.11
CA GLU A 66 -1.32 -20.95 16.21
C GLU A 66 -0.20 -19.90 16.33
N MET A 67 0.83 -20.18 17.14
CA MET A 67 2.01 -19.32 17.25
C MET A 67 2.78 -19.25 15.93
N THR A 68 2.96 -20.38 15.24
CA THR A 68 3.63 -20.42 13.93
C THR A 68 2.84 -19.62 12.89
N GLN A 69 1.52 -19.76 12.85
CA GLN A 69 0.66 -19.00 11.95
C GLN A 69 0.71 -17.50 12.23
N THR A 70 0.74 -17.12 13.51
CA THR A 70 0.85 -15.71 13.92
C THR A 70 2.21 -15.13 13.54
N MET A 71 3.28 -15.89 13.74
CA MET A 71 4.63 -15.50 13.34
C MET A 71 4.73 -15.32 11.81
N SER A 72 4.15 -16.22 11.03
CA SER A 72 4.08 -16.09 9.56
C SER A 72 3.32 -14.82 9.15
N LYS A 73 2.16 -14.54 9.75
CA LYS A 73 1.39 -13.32 9.46
C LYS A 73 2.15 -12.04 9.82
N MET A 74 2.86 -12.03 10.95
CA MET A 74 3.69 -10.89 11.34
C MET A 74 4.85 -10.68 10.35
N MET A 75 5.47 -11.77 9.89
CA MET A 75 6.51 -11.71 8.87
C MET A 75 5.96 -11.16 7.54
N ASP A 76 4.78 -11.61 7.12
CA ASP A 76 4.11 -11.12 5.91
C ASP A 76 3.82 -9.62 5.98
N MET A 77 3.26 -9.16 7.10
CA MET A 77 3.01 -7.75 7.35
C MET A 77 4.32 -6.93 7.36
N PHE A 78 5.40 -7.48 7.93
CA PHE A 78 6.71 -6.86 7.92
C PHE A 78 7.29 -6.74 6.51
N LEU A 79 7.18 -7.76 5.67
CA LEU A 79 7.67 -7.73 4.30
C LEU A 79 6.92 -6.70 3.44
N VAL A 80 5.59 -6.64 3.54
CA VAL A 80 4.76 -5.65 2.81
C VAL A 80 5.06 -4.23 3.29
N SER A 81 5.21 -4.01 4.59
CA SER A 81 5.54 -2.68 5.12
C SER A 81 6.96 -2.24 4.72
N SER A 82 7.90 -3.19 4.67
CA SER A 82 9.31 -2.94 4.30
C SER A 82 9.55 -2.71 2.81
N LEU A 83 8.65 -3.17 1.93
CA LEU A 83 8.69 -2.83 0.51
C LEU A 83 8.30 -1.36 0.35
N ASN A 84 9.22 -0.49 -0.03
CA ASN A 84 8.94 0.93 -0.23
C ASN A 84 8.75 1.21 -1.73
N ILE A 85 7.64 1.85 -2.09
CA ILE A 85 7.38 2.29 -3.46
C ILE A 85 7.29 3.80 -3.40
N CYS A 86 8.12 4.50 -4.16
CA CYS A 86 8.09 5.94 -4.30
C CYS A 86 7.87 6.29 -5.77
N SER A 87 7.13 7.36 -6.02
CA SER A 87 6.86 7.86 -7.36
C SER A 87 7.30 9.31 -7.46
N ARG A 88 7.81 9.69 -8.62
CA ARG A 88 8.07 11.07 -8.98
C ARG A 88 7.62 11.29 -10.40
N ILE A 89 6.84 12.33 -10.62
CA ILE A 89 6.41 12.73 -11.96
C ILE A 89 7.20 13.99 -12.32
N GLU A 90 7.82 13.97 -13.48
CA GLU A 90 8.52 15.12 -14.03
C GLU A 90 8.21 15.22 -15.51
N ARG A 91 8.02 16.44 -16.02
CA ARG A 91 8.01 16.66 -17.46
C ARG A 91 9.44 16.62 -17.97
N ASP A 92 9.68 15.85 -19.04
CA ASP A 92 10.94 15.88 -19.75
C ASP A 92 10.95 16.99 -20.80
N ASP A 93 11.97 17.85 -20.73
CA ASP A 93 12.13 18.99 -21.61
C ASP A 93 12.41 18.57 -23.07
N SER A 94 12.85 17.32 -23.30
CA SER A 94 13.19 16.81 -24.63
C SER A 94 11.99 16.24 -25.40
N THR A 95 11.08 15.56 -24.70
CA THR A 95 9.90 14.90 -25.28
C THR A 95 8.59 15.67 -25.07
N ASP A 96 8.60 16.71 -24.23
CA ASP A 96 7.45 17.51 -23.81
C ASP A 96 6.32 16.68 -23.18
N LYS A 97 6.64 15.46 -22.75
CA LYS A 97 5.72 14.51 -22.15
C LYS A 97 6.02 14.32 -20.66
N PRO A 98 4.98 14.02 -19.86
CA PRO A 98 5.18 13.67 -18.46
C PRO A 98 5.84 12.29 -18.35
N ILE A 99 6.86 12.21 -17.51
CA ILE A 99 7.60 10.99 -17.19
C ILE A 99 7.34 10.63 -15.73
N LEU A 100 6.88 9.39 -15.51
CA LEU A 100 6.76 8.79 -14.19
C LEU A 100 8.02 7.98 -13.88
N THR A 101 8.73 8.36 -12.82
CA THR A 101 9.80 7.57 -12.22
C THR A 101 9.26 6.83 -11.00
N LEU A 102 9.25 5.51 -11.04
CA LEU A 102 8.93 4.64 -9.91
C LEU A 102 10.22 4.10 -9.29
N VAL A 103 10.31 4.14 -7.97
CA VAL A 103 11.43 3.61 -7.19
C VAL A 103 10.89 2.57 -6.22
N THR A 104 11.24 1.32 -6.44
CA THR A 104 10.87 0.19 -5.58
C THR A 104 12.08 -0.27 -4.80
N GLU A 105 12.03 -0.15 -3.48
CA GLU A 105 13.13 -0.42 -2.57
C GLU A 105 12.74 -1.49 -1.56
N ASN A 106 13.60 -2.49 -1.36
CA ASN A 106 13.43 -3.44 -0.27
C ASN A 106 14.20 -2.96 0.98
N LYS A 107 13.49 -2.45 1.99
CA LYS A 107 14.07 -2.05 3.28
C LYS A 107 14.15 -3.19 4.30
N SER A 108 13.67 -4.37 3.96
CA SER A 108 13.72 -5.52 4.86
C SER A 108 15.13 -6.12 4.91
N GLN A 109 15.37 -7.02 5.87
CA GLN A 109 16.60 -7.81 5.94
C GLN A 109 16.54 -9.09 5.09
N PHE A 110 15.41 -9.34 4.41
CA PHE A 110 15.16 -10.57 3.65
C PHE A 110 15.08 -10.25 2.15
N PRO A 111 15.60 -11.13 1.27
CA PRO A 111 15.40 -10.99 -0.16
C PRO A 111 13.93 -11.22 -0.52
N LEU A 112 13.37 -10.36 -1.38
CA LEU A 112 12.05 -10.55 -1.97
C LEU A 112 12.21 -11.23 -3.32
N LEU A 113 11.51 -12.34 -3.56
CA LEU A 113 11.64 -13.15 -4.77
C LEU A 113 10.45 -12.93 -5.69
N GLY A 114 10.70 -12.90 -7.00
CA GLY A 114 9.68 -12.86 -8.05
C GLY A 114 8.73 -11.69 -7.87
N ILE A 115 9.26 -10.48 -7.69
CA ILE A 115 8.43 -9.29 -7.57
C ILE A 115 7.94 -8.89 -8.95
N SER A 116 6.62 -8.81 -9.09
CA SER A 116 5.95 -8.32 -10.29
C SER A 116 4.97 -7.22 -9.91
N GLY A 117 4.51 -6.46 -10.89
CA GLY A 117 3.56 -5.42 -10.60
C GLY A 117 2.78 -4.95 -11.81
N THR A 118 1.66 -4.30 -11.51
CA THR A 118 0.78 -3.74 -12.51
C THR A 118 0.58 -2.26 -12.27
N LEU A 119 0.53 -1.51 -13.36
CA LEU A 119 0.28 -0.08 -13.36
C LEU A 119 -1.04 0.20 -14.09
N ARG A 120 -1.89 1.04 -13.49
CA ARG A 120 -3.19 1.44 -14.03
C ARG A 120 -3.34 2.95 -13.97
N ILE A 121 -3.84 3.55 -15.04
CA ILE A 121 -4.13 4.99 -15.10
C ILE A 121 -5.65 5.18 -15.15
N GLY A 122 -6.14 6.15 -14.39
CA GLY A 122 -7.52 6.55 -14.37
C GLY A 122 -7.66 8.05 -14.18
N ASN A 123 -8.87 8.55 -14.40
CA ASN A 123 -9.23 9.91 -14.04
C ASN A 123 -10.09 9.86 -12.76
N ASP A 124 -9.94 10.84 -11.88
CA ASP A 124 -10.84 11.04 -10.74
C ASP A 124 -11.96 12.02 -11.13
N ASP A 125 -12.80 11.59 -12.07
CA ASP A 125 -13.87 12.42 -12.66
C ASP A 125 -15.08 12.63 -11.71
N ASN A 126 -14.94 12.48 -10.39
CA ASN A 126 -16.06 12.60 -9.47
C ASN A 126 -15.69 13.13 -8.07
N PRO A 127 -16.54 13.97 -7.44
CA PRO A 127 -16.38 14.38 -6.03
C PRO A 127 -16.47 13.22 -5.02
N GLU A 128 -16.67 11.98 -5.49
CA GLU A 128 -16.74 10.76 -4.68
C GLU A 128 -15.43 9.93 -4.65
N ARG A 129 -14.32 10.41 -5.22
CA ARG A 129 -13.01 9.70 -5.23
C ARG A 129 -13.12 8.25 -5.72
N LYS A 130 -13.76 8.05 -6.87
CA LYS A 130 -13.91 6.72 -7.48
C LYS A 130 -13.00 6.67 -8.69
N PHE A 131 -11.89 5.94 -8.56
CA PHE A 131 -10.97 5.66 -9.66
C PHE A 131 -11.74 5.10 -10.86
N ASN A 132 -11.86 5.89 -11.91
CA ASN A 132 -12.44 5.44 -13.18
C ASN A 132 -11.28 5.02 -14.09
N PRO A 133 -11.12 3.72 -14.39
CA PRO A 133 -10.06 3.27 -15.30
C PRO A 133 -10.27 3.92 -16.67
N SER A 134 -9.25 4.62 -17.15
CA SER A 134 -9.30 5.32 -18.43
C SER A 134 -8.67 4.46 -19.54
N THR A 135 -9.11 4.68 -20.77
CA THR A 135 -8.47 4.13 -21.99
C THR A 135 -7.16 4.82 -22.35
N ALA A 136 -6.76 5.86 -21.61
CA ALA A 136 -5.49 6.55 -21.80
C ALA A 136 -4.32 5.55 -21.78
N ALA A 137 -3.62 5.47 -22.91
CA ALA A 137 -2.53 4.53 -23.12
C ALA A 137 -1.23 5.07 -22.51
N LEU A 138 -0.49 4.26 -21.75
CA LEU A 138 0.92 4.54 -21.55
C LEU A 138 1.63 4.24 -22.86
N ALA A 139 2.15 5.26 -23.54
CA ALA A 139 3.08 5.00 -24.62
C ALA A 139 4.41 4.67 -23.98
N THR A 140 4.67 3.36 -23.89
CA THR A 140 6.00 2.77 -23.98
C THR A 140 6.98 3.14 -22.86
N VAL A 141 7.33 2.09 -22.13
CA VAL A 141 8.24 2.07 -20.99
C VAL A 141 9.68 2.15 -21.49
N VAL A 142 10.46 3.16 -21.07
CA VAL A 142 11.92 3.07 -21.09
C VAL A 142 12.34 2.67 -19.68
N SER A 143 12.18 1.38 -19.36
CA SER A 143 12.58 0.88 -18.04
C SER A 143 14.10 0.87 -17.98
N LYS A 144 14.66 1.73 -17.14
CA LYS A 144 16.08 1.71 -16.81
C LYS A 144 16.24 1.31 -15.36
N THR A 145 16.27 0.00 -15.12
CA THR A 145 16.49 -0.55 -13.79
C THR A 145 17.94 -0.34 -13.36
N TYR A 146 18.14 0.46 -12.31
CA TYR A 146 19.45 0.62 -11.66
C TYR A 146 19.44 0.03 -10.26
N THR A 147 20.40 -0.84 -9.96
CA THR A 147 20.57 -1.40 -8.61
C THR A 147 21.61 -0.63 -7.81
N MET A 148 21.20 -0.02 -6.69
CA MET A 148 22.12 0.58 -5.72
C MET A 148 22.28 -0.37 -4.53
N THR A 149 23.43 -1.04 -4.40
CA THR A 149 23.74 -1.84 -3.20
C THR A 149 24.68 -1.06 -2.26
N LYS A 150 24.27 -0.87 -1.02
CA LYS A 150 24.98 -0.04 -0.03
C LYS A 150 26.21 -0.73 0.61
N ARG A 151 26.92 -1.61 -0.11
CA ARG A 151 28.10 -2.32 0.41
C ARG A 151 29.40 -1.84 -0.23
N GLY A 152 29.92 -0.75 0.32
CA GLY A 152 31.36 -0.61 0.57
C GLY A 152 32.28 -0.04 -0.52
N ARG A 153 32.04 -0.21 -1.83
CA ARG A 153 32.88 0.39 -2.89
C ARG A 153 32.07 0.63 -4.16
N ALA A 154 32.29 1.81 -4.76
CA ALA A 154 31.83 2.28 -6.07
C ALA A 154 30.44 1.76 -6.52
N THR A 155 29.42 2.58 -6.30
CA THR A 155 28.08 2.48 -6.88
C THR A 155 28.14 2.66 -8.40
N GLU A 156 28.33 1.57 -9.13
CA GLU A 156 28.04 1.54 -10.56
C GLU A 156 26.57 1.11 -10.76
N PRO A 157 25.75 1.92 -11.44
CA PRO A 157 24.42 1.51 -11.84
C PRO A 157 24.54 0.34 -12.81
N GLN A 158 24.11 -0.85 -12.40
CA GLN A 158 24.01 -2.00 -13.29
C GLN A 158 22.63 -1.97 -13.96
N GLU A 159 22.60 -1.84 -15.29
CA GLU A 159 21.36 -1.96 -16.07
C GLU A 159 20.87 -3.41 -16.04
N LEU A 160 19.72 -3.64 -15.41
CA LEU A 160 19.00 -4.90 -15.51
C LEU A 160 17.97 -4.80 -16.64
N LYS A 161 17.86 -5.85 -17.45
CA LYS A 161 16.84 -5.96 -18.51
C LYS A 161 15.47 -6.44 -18.00
N GLN A 162 15.32 -6.68 -16.70
CA GLN A 162 14.09 -7.17 -16.09
C GLN A 162 13.32 -6.00 -15.46
N CYS A 163 12.02 -5.93 -15.75
CA CYS A 163 11.11 -4.91 -15.23
C CYS A 163 10.23 -5.49 -14.12
N ILE A 164 9.75 -4.63 -13.21
CA ILE A 164 8.76 -5.04 -12.20
C ILE A 164 7.36 -4.74 -12.71
N TYR A 165 7.11 -3.53 -13.22
CA TYR A 165 5.76 -3.09 -13.57
C TYR A 165 5.43 -3.23 -15.06
N GLN A 166 4.21 -3.71 -15.34
CA GLN A 166 3.58 -3.67 -16.67
C GLN A 166 2.27 -2.88 -16.63
N GLN A 167 1.90 -2.23 -17.73
CA GLN A 167 0.57 -1.63 -17.85
C GLN A 167 -0.50 -2.74 -17.91
N ALA A 168 -1.55 -2.61 -17.11
CA ALA A 168 -2.70 -3.50 -17.23
C ALA A 168 -3.43 -3.26 -18.56
N GLY A 169 -3.48 -4.27 -19.43
CA GLY A 169 -4.18 -4.21 -20.73
C GLY A 169 -3.28 -4.17 -21.97
N SER A 170 -1.95 -4.25 -21.83
CA SER A 170 -1.08 -4.51 -22.99
C SER A 170 -1.35 -5.93 -23.51
N ALA A 171 -1.57 -6.07 -24.83
CA ALA A 171 -1.97 -7.30 -25.50
C ALA A 171 -0.90 -8.42 -25.55
N GLU A 172 0.09 -8.37 -24.67
CA GLU A 172 1.06 -9.46 -24.52
C GLU A 172 0.42 -10.57 -23.69
N THR A 173 0.46 -11.76 -24.29
CA THR A 173 -0.10 -13.03 -23.83
C THR A 173 0.30 -13.28 -22.37
N GLU A 174 -0.60 -13.84 -21.55
CA GLU A 174 -0.46 -14.10 -20.10
C GLU A 174 0.80 -14.88 -19.67
N GLU A 175 1.64 -15.35 -20.60
CA GLU A 175 2.78 -16.23 -20.36
C GLU A 175 4.10 -15.53 -19.97
N SER A 176 4.20 -14.20 -20.04
CA SER A 176 5.41 -13.50 -19.56
C SER A 176 5.11 -12.16 -18.88
N GLN A 177 4.50 -12.20 -17.70
CA GLN A 177 4.50 -11.00 -16.84
C GLN A 177 5.95 -10.64 -16.49
N PRO A 178 6.36 -9.37 -16.69
CA PRO A 178 7.67 -8.93 -16.25
C PRO A 178 7.74 -9.11 -14.74
N SER A 179 8.80 -9.79 -14.32
CA SER A 179 9.10 -9.99 -12.91
C SER A 179 10.59 -9.82 -12.72
N LEU A 180 10.95 -9.19 -11.62
CA LEU A 180 12.33 -9.16 -11.15
C LEU A 180 12.52 -10.37 -10.25
N ASP A 181 13.49 -11.22 -10.63
CA ASP A 181 13.72 -12.51 -9.97
C ASP A 181 14.00 -12.34 -8.47
N VAL A 182 14.82 -11.35 -8.11
CA VAL A 182 15.21 -11.08 -6.73
C VAL A 182 15.43 -9.58 -6.48
N LEU A 183 14.81 -9.06 -5.43
CA LEU A 183 15.09 -7.74 -4.86
C LEU A 183 15.74 -7.91 -3.48
N LEU A 184 17.07 -7.80 -3.41
CA LEU A 184 17.85 -8.00 -2.17
C LEU A 184 17.66 -6.85 -1.17
N PRO A 185 17.96 -7.08 0.12
CA PRO A 185 17.98 -6.02 1.13
C PRO A 185 18.80 -4.80 0.71
N GLY A 186 18.17 -3.62 0.77
CA GLY A 186 18.77 -2.34 0.41
C GLY A 186 18.90 -2.08 -1.10
N MET A 187 18.48 -3.01 -1.97
CA MET A 187 18.38 -2.75 -3.40
C MET A 187 17.21 -1.80 -3.68
N LYS A 188 17.46 -0.94 -4.67
CA LYS A 188 16.46 -0.09 -5.31
C LYS A 188 16.32 -0.56 -6.76
N CYS A 189 15.10 -0.59 -7.25
CA CYS A 189 14.77 -0.69 -8.66
C CYS A 189 14.17 0.65 -9.05
N VAL A 190 14.70 1.28 -10.10
CA VAL A 190 14.16 2.52 -10.65
C VAL A 190 13.56 2.18 -12.00
N GLU A 191 12.32 2.54 -12.26
CA GLU A 191 11.67 2.31 -13.54
C GLU A 191 11.08 3.63 -14.04
N VAL A 192 11.23 3.91 -15.32
CA VAL A 192 10.86 5.19 -15.93
C VAL A 192 9.82 4.94 -17.02
N PHE A 193 8.67 5.59 -16.91
CA PHE A 193 7.52 5.42 -17.78
C PHE A 193 7.19 6.74 -18.44
N GLU A 194 7.17 6.78 -19.77
CA GLU A 194 6.63 7.93 -20.48
C GLU A 194 5.09 7.83 -20.49
N LEU A 195 4.42 8.85 -20.00
CA LEU A 195 2.97 8.88 -19.91
C LEU A 195 2.39 9.53 -21.18
N SER A 196 1.49 8.85 -21.88
CA SER A 196 0.76 9.41 -23.02
C SER A 196 -0.69 9.71 -22.66
N LEU A 197 -0.86 10.85 -22.00
CA LEU A 197 -2.17 11.32 -21.55
C LEU A 197 -2.97 11.89 -22.72
N GLU A 198 -4.28 11.64 -22.74
CA GLU A 198 -5.15 12.07 -23.83
C GLU A 198 -5.50 13.57 -23.75
N ARG A 199 -5.63 14.10 -22.52
CA ARG A 199 -6.11 15.45 -22.24
C ARG A 199 -5.29 16.10 -21.13
N PHE A 200 -5.32 17.43 -21.08
CA PHE A 200 -4.82 18.21 -19.95
C PHE A 200 -5.85 18.15 -18.82
N ASP A 201 -5.64 17.23 -17.89
CA ASP A 201 -6.50 16.98 -16.73
C ASP A 201 -5.67 16.39 -15.60
N GLU A 202 -6.23 16.28 -14.40
CA GLU A 202 -5.61 15.54 -13.30
C GLU A 202 -5.76 14.04 -13.56
N TRP A 203 -4.74 13.24 -13.21
CA TRP A 203 -4.79 11.79 -13.40
C TRP A 203 -4.35 11.07 -12.14
N VAL A 204 -4.89 9.88 -11.90
CA VAL A 204 -4.47 9.00 -10.83
C VAL A 204 -3.84 7.75 -11.43
N ILE A 205 -2.66 7.40 -10.92
CA ILE A 205 -1.89 6.23 -11.31
C ILE A 205 -1.81 5.29 -10.10
N LEU A 206 -2.41 4.11 -10.25
CA LEU A 206 -2.36 3.04 -9.26
C LEU A 206 -1.28 2.04 -9.63
N VAL A 207 -0.32 1.87 -8.72
CA VAL A 207 0.78 0.92 -8.80
C VAL A 207 0.53 -0.18 -7.79
N GLU A 208 0.51 -1.43 -8.24
CA GLU A 208 0.42 -2.59 -7.36
C GLU A 208 1.65 -3.48 -7.56
N ALA A 209 2.44 -3.66 -6.51
CA ALA A 209 3.51 -4.65 -6.47
C ALA A 209 3.02 -5.93 -5.79
N ARG A 210 3.44 -7.08 -6.29
CA ARG A 210 3.08 -8.41 -5.78
C ARG A 210 4.32 -9.28 -5.68
N PHE A 211 4.40 -10.09 -4.63
CA PHE A 211 5.47 -11.06 -4.43
C PHE A 211 4.97 -12.18 -3.51
N LYS A 212 5.63 -13.35 -3.55
CA LYS A 212 5.26 -14.47 -2.68
C LYS A 212 5.90 -14.34 -1.31
N SER A 213 5.14 -14.62 -0.26
CA SER A 213 5.68 -14.78 1.09
C SER A 213 6.63 -15.98 1.13
N PRO A 214 7.84 -15.83 1.70
CA PRO A 214 8.74 -16.96 1.94
C PRO A 214 8.26 -17.87 3.08
N GLY A 215 7.36 -17.40 3.95
CA GLY A 215 6.86 -18.15 5.10
C GLY A 215 5.54 -18.87 4.82
N SER A 216 4.52 -18.11 4.38
CA SER A 216 3.17 -18.64 4.13
C SER A 216 2.96 -19.15 2.71
N GLY A 217 3.81 -18.73 1.75
CA GLY A 217 3.61 -19.00 0.32
C GLY A 217 2.49 -18.18 -0.33
N GLU A 218 1.76 -17.38 0.46
CA GLU A 218 0.70 -16.50 -0.03
C GLU A 218 1.27 -15.37 -0.89
N VAL A 219 0.48 -14.90 -1.87
CA VAL A 219 0.86 -13.73 -2.67
C VAL A 219 0.51 -12.48 -1.88
N LEU A 220 1.55 -11.76 -1.47
CA LEU A 220 1.44 -10.48 -0.79
C LEU A 220 1.38 -9.37 -1.84
N SER A 221 0.63 -8.29 -1.55
CA SER A 221 0.57 -7.13 -2.42
C SER A 221 0.70 -5.82 -1.66
N LYS A 222 1.30 -4.83 -2.34
CA LYS A 222 1.39 -3.45 -1.87
C LYS A 222 0.89 -2.51 -2.96
N ARG A 223 -0.03 -1.63 -2.58
CA ARG A 223 -0.56 -0.58 -3.44
C ARG A 223 0.13 0.75 -3.14
N HIS A 224 0.41 1.50 -4.19
CA HIS A 224 0.92 2.86 -4.17
C HIS A 224 0.11 3.69 -5.17
N GLU A 225 -0.34 4.85 -4.72
CA GLU A 225 -1.13 5.77 -5.53
C GLU A 225 -0.30 7.01 -5.80
N CYS A 226 -0.29 7.46 -7.04
CA CYS A 226 0.35 8.70 -7.44
C CYS A 226 -0.56 9.53 -8.32
N CYS A 227 -0.63 10.82 -8.04
CA CYS A 227 -1.43 11.76 -8.80
C CYS A 227 -0.53 12.54 -9.76
N VAL A 228 -1.00 12.70 -10.99
CA VAL A 228 -0.45 13.62 -11.97
C VAL A 228 -1.24 14.91 -11.84
N TYR A 229 -0.59 15.96 -11.37
CA TYR A 229 -1.20 17.26 -11.17
C TYR A 229 -1.12 18.10 -12.46
N LEU A 230 -1.97 19.11 -12.63
CA LEU A 230 -1.98 19.98 -13.80
C LEU A 230 -0.64 20.73 -13.96
N MET A 231 0.01 21.08 -12.85
CA MET A 231 1.33 21.71 -12.83
C MET A 231 2.43 20.76 -13.35
N ASP A 232 2.31 19.45 -13.13
CA ASP A 232 3.23 18.45 -13.71
C ASP A 232 3.06 18.35 -15.24
N LEU A 233 1.89 18.76 -15.74
CA LEU A 233 1.53 18.82 -17.15
C LEU A 233 1.77 20.18 -17.80
N CYS A 234 2.43 21.11 -17.11
CA CYS A 234 2.80 22.42 -17.66
C CYS A 234 4.32 22.52 -17.87
N SER A 235 4.75 23.10 -18.99
CA SER A 235 6.11 23.63 -19.08
C SER A 235 6.14 25.06 -18.56
N ILE A 236 7.16 25.39 -17.78
CA ILE A 236 7.27 26.67 -17.07
C ILE A 236 8.40 27.46 -17.71
N LYS A 237 8.09 28.66 -18.21
CA LYS A 237 9.09 29.59 -18.73
C LYS A 237 9.08 30.87 -17.92
N TRP A 238 10.28 31.32 -17.58
CA TRP A 238 10.50 32.60 -16.93
C TRP A 238 10.45 33.72 -17.96
N LEU A 239 9.70 34.76 -17.65
CA LEU A 239 9.59 35.94 -18.51
C LEU A 239 10.41 37.06 -17.88
N GLU A 240 11.11 37.82 -18.73
CA GLU A 240 11.75 39.06 -18.30
C GLU A 240 10.69 40.02 -17.76
N VAL A 241 11.09 40.87 -16.81
CA VAL A 241 10.21 41.83 -16.14
C VAL A 241 9.84 42.95 -17.12
N ASP A 242 8.93 42.66 -18.04
CA ASP A 242 8.23 43.67 -18.79
C ASP A 242 7.05 44.14 -17.94
N GLY A 243 6.98 45.45 -17.68
CA GLY A 243 5.97 46.13 -16.87
C GLY A 243 4.53 46.04 -17.39
N LYS A 244 4.19 45.05 -18.22
CA LYS A 244 2.81 44.73 -18.59
C LYS A 244 2.11 44.12 -17.38
N GLU A 245 1.15 44.86 -16.85
CA GLU A 245 0.25 44.38 -15.81
C GLU A 245 -0.73 43.35 -16.38
N ALA A 246 -1.34 42.56 -15.48
CA ALA A 246 -2.47 41.73 -15.86
C ALA A 246 -3.55 42.62 -16.52
N PRO A 247 -4.17 42.17 -17.62
CA PRO A 247 -5.16 42.98 -18.32
C PRO A 247 -6.29 43.35 -17.35
N THR A 248 -6.57 44.65 -17.23
CA THR A 248 -7.53 45.23 -16.24
C THR A 248 -9.00 44.84 -16.47
N GLY A 249 -9.26 43.90 -17.39
CA GLY A 249 -10.57 43.32 -17.69
C GLY A 249 -10.53 41.88 -18.20
N GLY A 250 -9.37 41.19 -18.07
CA GLY A 250 -9.25 39.77 -18.40
C GLY A 250 -9.62 38.88 -17.22
N LEU A 251 -9.99 37.63 -17.49
CA LEU A 251 -10.14 36.61 -16.44
C LEU A 251 -8.80 36.45 -15.71
N SER A 252 -8.79 36.81 -14.44
CA SER A 252 -7.64 36.63 -13.57
C SER A 252 -8.05 35.92 -12.28
N HIS A 253 -7.22 34.97 -11.85
CA HIS A 253 -7.38 34.26 -10.59
C HIS A 253 -6.18 34.56 -9.71
N ASN A 254 -6.44 34.80 -8.43
CA ASN A 254 -5.40 35.00 -7.44
C ASN A 254 -5.23 33.72 -6.62
N SER A 255 -3.98 33.31 -6.42
CA SER A 255 -3.62 32.18 -5.58
C SER A 255 -2.63 32.63 -4.50
N ARG A 256 -2.73 32.06 -3.30
CA ARG A 256 -1.80 32.32 -2.19
C ARG A 256 -1.02 31.05 -1.89
N MET A 257 0.28 31.18 -1.70
CA MET A 257 1.14 30.04 -1.38
C MET A 257 2.42 30.43 -0.67
N MET A 258 3.06 29.45 -0.05
CA MET A 258 4.36 29.62 0.57
C MET A 258 5.46 29.82 -0.47
N THR A 259 6.42 30.71 -0.18
CA THR A 259 7.55 31.07 -1.07
C THR A 259 8.45 29.87 -1.40
N GLY A 260 8.64 28.95 -0.44
CA GLY A 260 9.48 27.76 -0.59
C GLY A 260 8.95 26.79 -1.66
N PRO A 261 7.73 26.26 -1.49
CA PRO A 261 7.05 25.46 -2.51
C PRO A 261 6.94 26.15 -3.87
N LEU A 262 6.58 27.44 -3.91
CA LEU A 262 6.55 28.23 -5.15
C LEU A 262 7.87 28.12 -5.93
N ARG A 263 8.98 28.26 -5.21
CA ARG A 263 10.32 28.18 -5.77
C ARG A 263 10.61 26.80 -6.39
N GLN A 264 10.15 25.73 -5.74
CA GLN A 264 10.31 24.37 -6.23
C GLN A 264 9.43 24.09 -7.45
N ILE A 265 8.15 24.46 -7.37
CA ILE A 265 7.17 24.28 -8.45
C ILE A 265 7.61 25.01 -9.71
N LEU A 266 7.99 26.29 -9.59
CA LEU A 266 8.42 27.07 -10.75
C LEU A 266 9.88 26.79 -11.17
N LYS A 267 10.61 25.94 -10.43
CA LYS A 267 12.03 25.62 -10.67
C LYS A 267 12.93 26.87 -10.67
N VAL A 268 12.71 27.80 -9.73
CA VAL A 268 13.54 29.02 -9.62
C VAL A 268 14.96 28.64 -9.15
N PRO A 269 16.03 29.12 -9.83
CA PRO A 269 17.39 28.95 -9.35
C PRO A 269 17.58 29.47 -7.92
N ALA A 270 18.45 28.81 -7.15
CA ALA A 270 18.75 29.22 -5.78
C ALA A 270 19.33 30.63 -5.65
N THR A 271 19.95 31.10 -6.74
CA THR A 271 20.66 32.38 -6.83
C THR A 271 19.73 33.57 -7.07
N GLU A 272 18.56 33.36 -7.68
CA GLU A 272 17.67 34.46 -8.10
C GLU A 272 16.57 34.75 -7.07
N GLY A 273 16.08 33.72 -6.37
CA GLY A 273 15.02 33.86 -5.38
C GLY A 273 13.67 34.30 -5.99
N VAL A 274 12.62 34.32 -5.16
CA VAL A 274 11.30 34.81 -5.57
C VAL A 274 11.21 36.29 -5.26
N SER A 275 10.87 37.11 -6.25
CA SER A 275 10.74 38.57 -6.11
C SER A 275 9.37 39.06 -6.56
N ILE A 276 8.92 40.17 -5.98
CA ILE A 276 7.69 40.84 -6.41
C ILE A 276 7.89 41.31 -7.85
N GLY A 277 6.89 41.05 -8.71
CA GLY A 277 6.95 41.37 -10.12
C GLY A 277 7.56 40.28 -10.99
N MET A 278 8.08 39.19 -10.41
CA MET A 278 8.52 38.02 -11.15
C MET A 278 7.37 37.45 -11.98
N ARG A 279 7.64 37.14 -13.26
CA ARG A 279 6.66 36.64 -14.21
C ARG A 279 7.05 35.29 -14.76
N PHE A 280 6.05 34.45 -15.00
CA PHE A 280 6.21 33.16 -15.62
C PHE A 280 5.07 32.89 -16.60
N SER A 281 5.31 32.01 -17.56
CA SER A 281 4.27 31.43 -18.40
C SER A 281 4.24 29.92 -18.20
N LEU A 282 3.03 29.41 -18.02
CA LEU A 282 2.72 27.98 -18.04
C LEU A 282 2.19 27.66 -19.43
N HIS A 283 2.80 26.67 -20.07
CA HIS A 283 2.35 26.11 -21.34
C HIS A 283 1.78 24.71 -21.07
N PRO A 284 0.45 24.57 -21.01
CA PRO A 284 -0.19 23.28 -20.77
C PRO A 284 0.09 22.28 -21.89
N PHE A 285 0.25 21.01 -21.54
CA PHE A 285 0.44 19.93 -22.50
C PHE A 285 -0.73 19.86 -23.50
N LYS A 286 -0.41 19.74 -24.80
CA LYS A 286 -1.40 19.67 -25.89
C LYS A 286 -2.40 20.84 -25.91
N SER A 287 -1.99 22.02 -25.43
CA SER A 287 -2.79 23.24 -25.53
C SER A 287 -1.95 24.41 -26.01
N ASP A 288 -2.52 25.21 -26.91
CA ASP A 288 -1.95 26.49 -27.33
C ASP A 288 -2.28 27.63 -26.33
N ASN A 289 -3.11 27.34 -25.33
CA ASN A 289 -3.55 28.33 -24.35
C ASN A 289 -2.45 28.56 -23.30
N VAL A 290 -1.71 29.67 -23.45
CA VAL A 290 -0.69 30.06 -22.47
C VAL A 290 -1.36 30.72 -21.26
N ILE A 291 -0.99 30.26 -20.07
CA ILE A 291 -1.36 30.90 -18.80
C ILE A 291 -0.16 31.72 -18.34
N GLN A 292 -0.36 33.01 -18.14
CA GLN A 292 0.66 33.89 -17.57
C GLN A 292 0.43 34.06 -16.07
N GLY A 293 1.51 34.14 -15.32
CA GLY A 293 1.50 34.36 -13.88
C GLY A 293 2.45 35.47 -13.46
N ARG A 294 2.09 36.16 -12.37
CA ARG A 294 2.93 37.17 -11.73
C ARG A 294 2.88 37.07 -10.22
N VAL A 295 4.02 37.24 -9.57
CA VAL A 295 4.10 37.45 -8.12
C VAL A 295 3.69 38.88 -7.80
N CYS A 296 2.52 39.05 -7.20
CA CYS A 296 1.95 40.37 -6.88
C CYS A 296 2.39 40.88 -5.51
N HIS A 297 2.53 39.97 -4.54
CA HIS A 297 2.84 40.32 -3.16
C HIS A 297 3.71 39.23 -2.53
N ILE A 298 4.64 39.64 -1.67
CA ILE A 298 5.39 38.76 -0.77
C ILE A 298 5.19 39.32 0.64
N SER A 299 4.82 38.48 1.60
CA SER A 299 4.64 38.87 3.00
C SER A 299 5.92 39.44 3.61
N GLU A 300 5.79 40.22 4.68
CA GLU A 300 6.94 40.86 5.37
C GLU A 300 7.94 39.83 5.91
N ASP A 301 7.44 38.67 6.35
CA ASP A 301 8.25 37.53 6.81
C ASP A 301 8.83 36.68 5.66
N LYS A 302 8.52 37.04 4.40
CA LYS A 302 8.93 36.35 3.16
C LYS A 302 8.48 34.90 3.07
N GLN A 303 7.53 34.47 3.88
CA GLN A 303 7.05 33.10 3.89
C GLN A 303 5.89 32.87 2.93
N GLU A 304 5.05 33.88 2.70
CA GLU A 304 3.87 33.81 1.85
C GLU A 304 4.00 34.70 0.63
N THR A 305 3.42 34.24 -0.47
CA THR A 305 3.35 34.95 -1.74
C THR A 305 1.93 34.92 -2.30
N SER A 306 1.54 36.00 -2.97
CA SER A 306 0.31 36.03 -3.75
C SER A 306 0.65 36.10 -5.23
N LEU A 307 0.01 35.23 -6.00
CA LEU A 307 0.15 35.10 -7.44
C LEU A 307 -1.12 35.58 -8.11
N SER A 308 -0.98 36.29 -9.22
CA SER A 308 -2.08 36.54 -10.15
C SER A 308 -1.81 35.76 -11.43
N LEU A 309 -2.79 34.97 -11.85
CA LEU A 309 -2.76 34.14 -13.05
C LEU A 309 -3.81 34.67 -14.02
N TRP A 310 -3.47 34.77 -15.31
CA TRP A 310 -4.39 35.18 -16.36
C TRP A 310 -4.06 34.46 -17.67
N SER A 311 -4.98 34.50 -18.63
CA SER A 311 -4.72 34.07 -19.99
C SER A 311 -5.24 35.12 -20.97
N GLU A 312 -4.55 35.26 -22.11
CA GLU A 312 -4.96 36.15 -23.20
C GLU A 312 -5.87 35.41 -24.22
N SER A 313 -6.10 34.11 -24.03
CA SER A 313 -6.95 33.31 -24.90
C SER A 313 -8.43 33.56 -24.62
N GLY A 314 -9.22 33.74 -25.69
CA GLY A 314 -10.67 33.91 -25.64
C GLY A 314 -11.46 32.59 -25.64
N ASP A 315 -10.78 31.46 -25.46
CA ASP A 315 -11.41 30.14 -25.45
C ASP A 315 -12.23 29.92 -24.16
N SER A 316 -13.42 29.32 -24.31
CA SER A 316 -14.38 29.12 -23.22
C SER A 316 -13.93 28.09 -22.18
N ALA A 317 -12.97 27.23 -22.52
CA ALA A 317 -12.38 26.27 -21.58
C ALA A 317 -11.32 26.89 -20.64
N VAL A 318 -10.75 28.04 -21.03
CA VAL A 318 -9.62 28.68 -20.33
C VAL A 318 -9.96 29.15 -18.91
N PRO A 319 -11.15 29.74 -18.63
CA PRO A 319 -11.55 30.07 -17.26
C PRO A 319 -11.48 28.90 -16.29
N ILE A 320 -11.99 27.73 -16.71
CA ILE A 320 -12.06 26.54 -15.87
C ILE A 320 -10.65 26.01 -15.59
N VAL A 321 -9.81 25.95 -16.62
CA VAL A 321 -8.42 25.53 -16.48
C VAL A 321 -7.63 26.48 -15.58
N LEU A 322 -7.82 27.79 -15.76
CA LEU A 322 -7.17 28.83 -14.97
C LEU A 322 -7.55 28.73 -13.49
N GLU A 323 -8.84 28.53 -13.19
CA GLU A 323 -9.34 28.33 -11.84
C GLU A 323 -8.73 27.07 -11.20
N ARG A 324 -8.72 25.93 -11.91
CA ARG A 324 -8.15 24.67 -11.41
C ARG A 324 -6.65 24.79 -11.13
N VAL A 325 -5.89 25.39 -12.05
CA VAL A 325 -4.45 25.66 -11.85
C VAL A 325 -4.22 26.57 -10.64
N ALA A 326 -5.04 27.62 -10.45
CA ALA A 326 -4.93 28.51 -9.30
C ALA A 326 -5.20 27.79 -7.97
N ILE A 327 -6.22 26.91 -7.93
CA ILE A 327 -6.55 26.08 -6.78
C ILE A 327 -5.40 25.11 -6.47
N GLU A 328 -4.91 24.39 -7.48
CA GLU A 328 -3.84 23.42 -7.32
C GLU A 328 -2.54 24.06 -6.82
N LEU A 329 -2.18 25.21 -7.38
CA LEU A 329 -1.06 26.02 -6.90
C LEU A 329 -1.24 26.41 -5.42
N GLY A 330 -2.45 26.75 -4.99
CA GLY A 330 -2.75 27.01 -3.58
C GLY A 330 -2.57 25.78 -2.70
N ILE A 331 -3.04 24.60 -3.15
CA ILE A 331 -2.91 23.33 -2.43
C ILE A 331 -1.45 22.92 -2.30
N LEU A 332 -0.73 22.82 -3.42
CA LEU A 332 0.71 22.48 -3.46
C LEU A 332 1.53 23.49 -2.64
N GLY A 333 1.12 24.75 -2.69
CA GLY A 333 1.72 25.87 -1.99
C GLY A 333 1.50 25.91 -0.49
N SER A 334 0.46 25.24 0.01
CA SER A 334 0.12 25.15 1.44
C SER A 334 0.71 23.93 2.13
N SER A 335 1.10 22.91 1.36
CA SER A 335 1.71 21.69 1.89
C SER A 335 3.12 21.98 2.37
N THR A 336 3.33 21.93 3.67
CA THR A 336 4.63 22.12 4.35
C THR A 336 5.54 20.88 4.24
N THR A 337 5.16 19.89 3.44
CA THR A 337 5.86 18.60 3.35
C THR A 337 5.99 18.16 1.89
N LEU A 338 7.20 18.29 1.35
CA LEU A 338 7.77 17.48 0.28
C LEU A 338 9.14 16.98 0.74
#